data_AF-A0A3C0YRK7-F1
#
_entry.id   AF-A0A3C0YRK7-F1
#
_cell.length_a   1.000
_cell.length_b   1.000
_cell.length_c   1.000
_cell.angle_alpha   90.00
_cell.angle_beta   90.00
_cell.angle_gamma   90.00
#
_symmetry.space_group_name_H-M   'P 1'
#
loop_
_entity.id
_entity.type
_entity.pdbx_description
1 polymer ?
#
loop_
_entity_poly.entity_id
_entity_poly.type
_entity_poly.pdbx_seq_one_letter_code
_entity_poly.pdbx_strand_id
1 'polypeptide(L)' 'MVSKCPICKKKITDEKKGPNFPFCSERCKLVDLNSWFDGNYTISSRIPDEEDENGEDLTK' A
#
# COMPACT_ATOMS: atom_id res chain seq x y z
N MET A 1 3.19 17.54 7.26
CA MET A 1 3.80 16.60 6.27
C MET A 1 2.77 16.34 5.18
N VAL A 2 3.14 16.36 3.90
CA VAL A 2 2.16 16.13 2.81
C VAL A 2 2.12 14.64 2.43
N SER A 3 0.97 13.99 2.65
CA SER A 3 0.73 12.60 2.22
C SER A 3 0.14 12.59 0.80
N LYS A 4 0.31 11.49 0.05
CA LYS A 4 -0.31 11.32 -1.27
C LYS A 4 -1.36 10.21 -1.20
N CYS A 5 -2.52 10.43 -1.83
CA CYS A 5 -3.52 9.38 -1.98
C CYS A 5 -2.93 8.18 -2.74
N PRO A 6 -3.04 6.94 -2.23
CA PRO A 6 -2.44 5.79 -2.88
C PRO A 6 -3.08 5.48 -4.25
N ILE A 7 -4.36 5.82 -4.44
CA ILE A 7 -5.12 5.55 -5.67
C ILE A 7 -4.85 6.58 -6.78
N CYS A 8 -5.02 7.88 -6.50
CA CYS A 8 -4.92 8.91 -7.54
C CYS A 8 -3.71 9.85 -7.39
N LYS A 9 -2.85 9.62 -6.39
CA LYS A 9 -1.63 10.39 -6.09
C LYS A 9 -1.84 11.88 -5.76
N LYS A 10 -3.09 12.33 -5.62
CA LYS A 10 -3.43 13.68 -5.16
C LYS A 10 -2.82 13.95 -3.77
N LYS A 11 -2.23 15.14 -3.59
CA LYS A 11 -1.68 15.60 -2.30
C LYS A 11 -2.81 15.75 -1.27
N ILE A 12 -2.56 15.28 -0.06
CA ILE A 12 -3.42 15.41 1.11
C ILE A 12 -2.66 16.32 2.10
N THR A 13 -3.17 17.53 2.28
CA THR A 13 -2.67 18.46 3.31
C THR A 13 -3.20 18.02 4.68
N ASP A 14 -2.53 18.43 5.76
CA ASP A 14 -2.90 18.01 7.11
C ASP A 14 -4.33 18.41 7.48
N GLU A 15 -4.79 19.59 7.05
CA GLU A 15 -6.17 20.08 7.19
C GLU A 15 -7.23 19.30 6.38
N LYS A 16 -6.80 18.54 5.36
CA LYS A 16 -7.68 17.71 4.51
C LYS A 16 -7.70 16.24 4.95
N LYS A 17 -6.98 15.89 6.02
CA LYS A 17 -7.08 14.58 6.65
C LYS A 17 -8.44 14.49 7.35
N GLY A 18 -9.36 13.76 6.73
CA GLY A 18 -10.69 13.51 7.27
C GLY A 18 -10.95 12.00 7.41
N PRO A 19 -12.22 11.57 7.50
CA PRO A 19 -12.59 10.17 7.73
C PRO A 19 -12.15 9.22 6.60
N ASN A 20 -11.84 9.76 5.42
CA ASN A 20 -11.38 8.99 4.27
C ASN A 20 -9.86 8.82 4.22
N PHE A 21 -9.09 9.44 5.11
CA PHE A 21 -7.64 9.25 5.15
C PHE A 21 -7.31 7.77 5.33
N PRO A 22 -6.38 7.15 4.55
CA PRO A 22 -5.30 7.75 3.74
C PRO A 22 -5.68 8.17 2.29
N PHE A 23 -6.96 8.13 1.92
CA PHE A 23 -7.44 8.50 0.60
C PHE A 23 -7.89 9.97 0.53
N CYS A 24 -7.89 10.57 -0.67
CA CYS A 24 -8.32 11.96 -0.83
C CYS A 24 -9.86 12.13 -0.86
N SER A 25 -10.61 11.04 -1.01
CA SER A 25 -12.07 11.03 -1.06
C SER A 25 -12.63 9.62 -0.89
N GLU A 26 -13.92 9.51 -0.59
CA GLU A 26 -14.66 8.25 -0.51
C GLU A 26 -14.57 7.44 -1.81
N ARG A 27 -14.63 8.10 -2.98
CA ARG A 27 -14.44 7.45 -4.28
C ARG A 27 -13.12 6.66 -4.34
N CYS A 28 -12.01 7.24 -3.85
CA CYS A 28 -10.72 6.55 -3.88
C CYS A 28 -10.67 5.39 -2.88
N LYS A 29 -11.34 5.51 -1.73
CA LYS A 29 -11.49 4.40 -0.77
C LYS A 29 -12.24 3.22 -1.40
N LEU A 30 -13.33 3.48 -2.12
CA LEU A 30 -14.11 2.43 -2.79
C LEU A 30 -13.35 1.77 -3.96
N VAL A 31 -12.59 2.56 -4.73
CA VAL A 31 -11.73 2.01 -5.79
C VAL A 31 -10.66 1.08 -5.21
N ASP A 32 -10.02 1.47 -4.09
CA ASP A 32 -9.07 0.60 -3.40
C ASP A 32 -9.73 -0.72 -2.99
N LEU A 33 -10.91 -0.64 -2.35
CA LEU A 33 -11.67 -1.81 -1.94
C LEU A 33 -12.04 -2.73 -3.13
N ASN A 34 -12.41 -2.16 -4.28
CA ASN A 34 -12.67 -2.94 -5.48
C ASN A 34 -11.40 -3.66 -5.97
N SER A 35 -10.24 -2.98 -5.97
CA SER A 35 -8.96 -3.63 -6.31
C SER A 35 -8.62 -4.80 -5.38
N TRP A 36 -9.02 -4.73 -4.12
CA TRP A 36 -8.90 -5.85 -3.18
C TRP A 36 -9.78 -7.02 -3.58
N PHE A 37 -11.05 -6.77 -3.92
CA PHE A 37 -11.98 -7.82 -4.35
C PHE A 37 -11.58 -8.44 -5.69
N ASP A 38 -11.02 -7.65 -6.60
CA ASP A 38 -10.54 -8.12 -7.89
C ASP A 38 -9.19 -8.88 -7.80
N GLY A 39 -8.56 -8.94 -6.61
CA GLY A 39 -7.29 -9.62 -6.43
C GLY A 39 -6.09 -8.91 -7.08
N ASN A 40 -6.19 -7.60 -7.33
CA ASN A 40 -5.14 -6.82 -8.01
C ASN A 40 -3.90 -6.54 -7.13
N TYR A 41 -3.93 -6.94 -5.86
CA TYR A 41 -2.80 -6.80 -4.94
C TYR A 41 -2.03 -8.12 -4.85
N THR A 42 -0.75 -8.08 -5.19
CA THR A 42 0.15 -9.23 -5.13
C THR A 42 1.37 -8.89 -4.29
N ILE A 43 1.75 -9.80 -3.39
CA ILE A 43 3.00 -9.71 -2.63
C ILE A 43 4.04 -10.53 -3.38
N SER A 44 5.00 -9.87 -4.02
CA SER A 44 6.13 -10.53 -4.68
C SER A 44 7.24 -10.80 -3.68
N SER A 45 7.04 -11.74 -2.76
CA SER A 45 8.12 -12.27 -1.95
C SER A 45 8.57 -13.61 -2.54
N ARG A 46 9.89 -13.82 -2.65
CA ARG A 46 10.42 -15.17 -2.87
C ARG A 46 10.03 -15.99 -1.66
N ILE A 47 9.41 -17.14 -1.89
CA ILE A 47 9.23 -18.14 -0.84
C ILE A 47 10.65 -18.65 -0.57
N PRO A 48 11.18 -18.53 0.66
CA PRO A 48 12.44 -19.16 0.99
C PRO A 48 12.29 -20.65 0.74
N ASP A 49 13.16 -21.24 -0.06
CA ASP A 49 13.22 -22.69 -0.19
C ASP A 49 13.52 -23.26 1.22
N GLU A 50 12.89 -24.38 1.59
CA GLU A 50 12.95 -24.95 2.96
C GLU A 50 14.36 -25.39 3.41
N GLU A 51 15.41 -25.09 2.63
CA GLU A 51 16.82 -25.48 2.87
C GLU A 51 17.77 -24.32 3.22
N ASP A 52 17.28 -23.10 3.46
CA ASP A 52 18.15 -21.97 3.83
C ASP A 52 18.05 -21.59 5.33
N GLU A 53 18.38 -22.54 6.22
CA GLU A 53 18.82 -22.22 7.60
C GLU A 53 20.27 -21.70 7.57
N ASN A 54 20.50 -20.52 7.01
CA ASN A 54 21.64 -19.66 7.35
C ASN A 54 21.40 -18.25 6.80
N GLY A 55 20.58 -17.49 7.53
CA GLY A 55 20.36 -16.07 7.28
C GLY A 55 21.60 -15.25 7.60
N GLU A 56 22.54 -15.15 6.65
CA GLU A 56 23.50 -14.07 6.61
C GLU A 56 22.91 -12.87 5.85
N ASP A 57 22.57 -11.86 6.65
CA ASP A 57 22.20 -10.51 6.27
C ASP A 57 23.28 -9.90 5.35
N LEU A 58 22.96 -9.78 4.05
CA LEU A 58 23.75 -9.03 3.08
C LEU A 58 22.84 -8.08 2.30
N THR A 59 22.45 -6.98 2.93
CA THR A 59 22.16 -5.75 2.19
C THR A 59 23.00 -4.60 2.74
N LYS A 60 24.05 -4.29 1.98
CA LYS A 60 24.79 -3.03 2.06
C LYS A 60 23.96 -1.89 1.48
#